data_AF-A0A2P8APU0-F1
#
_entry.id   AF-A0A2P8APU0-F1
#
_cell.length_a   1.000
_cell.length_b   1.000
_cell.length_c   1.000
_cell.angle_alpha   90.00
_cell.angle_beta   90.00
_cell.angle_gamma   90.00
#
_symmetry.space_group_name_H-M   'P 1'
#
loop_
_entity.id
_entity.type
_entity.pdbx_description
1 polymer ?
#
loop_
_entity_poly.entity_id
_entity_poly.type
_entity_poly.pdbx_seq_one_letter_code
_entity_poly.pdbx_strand_id
1 'polypeptide(L)'
;MAHAVAAPRVGLLSVGVEAGKGDRLRRSADPALAAVPLPCGARYIGLVEGYEVCLGARADVVVTDGFTGNVLLKAIEGAYAMAGGPPTSGGAPRAAALLGVAGTVVVCHGAARPDDVASGIALAAHLWRRGATDTVSTLLDDVPHDSAPDRNDTEVAP
;
A
#
# COMPACT_ATOMS: atom_id res chain seq x y z
N MET A 1 15.23 6.80 -2.41
CA MET A 1 15.48 5.52 -3.10
C MET A 1 14.84 4.41 -2.29
N ALA A 2 13.59 4.03 -2.59
CA ALA A 2 12.88 2.97 -1.87
C ALA A 2 13.10 1.56 -2.47
N HIS A 3 13.92 1.40 -3.51
CA HIS A 3 13.84 0.25 -4.42
C HIS A 3 15.13 -0.59 -4.52
N ALA A 4 15.90 -0.69 -3.44
CA ALA A 4 17.06 -1.60 -3.35
C ALA A 4 16.98 -2.52 -2.11
N VAL A 5 15.77 -2.89 -1.69
CA VAL A 5 15.57 -3.84 -0.58
C VAL A 5 15.52 -5.24 -1.17
N ALA A 6 16.54 -6.06 -0.88
CA ALA A 6 16.67 -7.41 -1.44
C ALA A 6 15.59 -8.40 -0.94
N ALA A 7 15.08 -8.19 0.27
CA ALA A 7 14.06 -9.04 0.89
C ALA A 7 13.06 -8.15 1.66
N PRO A 8 12.08 -7.53 0.96
CA PRO A 8 11.18 -6.56 1.58
C PRO A 8 10.30 -7.21 2.65
N ARG A 9 10.17 -6.53 3.78
CA ARG A 9 9.29 -6.92 4.89
C ARG A 9 7.89 -6.41 4.62
N VAL A 10 6.94 -7.33 4.53
CA VAL A 10 5.53 -7.05 4.25
C VAL A 10 4.73 -7.26 5.52
N GLY A 11 3.97 -6.24 5.93
CA GLY A 11 3.11 -6.29 7.12
C GLY A 11 1.65 -6.01 6.80
N LEU A 12 0.74 -6.55 7.61
CA LEU A 12 -0.71 -6.32 7.50
C LEU A 12 -1.16 -5.30 8.54
N LEU A 13 -1.78 -4.19 8.13
CA LEU A 13 -2.21 -3.14 9.06
C LEU A 13 -3.31 -3.64 10.02
N SER A 14 -3.09 -3.42 11.31
CA SER A 14 -4.00 -3.78 12.40
C SER A 14 -3.93 -2.78 13.56
N VAL A 15 -4.79 -2.99 14.56
CA VAL A 15 -4.89 -2.19 15.79
C VAL A 15 -3.93 -2.65 16.89
N GLY A 16 -3.10 -3.65 16.61
CA GLY A 16 -2.15 -4.24 17.53
C GLY A 16 -1.26 -5.23 16.78
N VAL A 17 -0.13 -5.60 17.38
CA VAL A 17 0.88 -6.45 16.75
C VAL A 17 0.71 -7.94 17.10
N GLU A 18 -0.13 -8.25 18.08
CA GLU A 18 -0.34 -9.60 18.58
C GLU A 18 -1.25 -10.43 17.66
N ALA A 19 -0.92 -11.70 17.47
CA ALA A 19 -1.74 -12.62 16.69
C ALA A 19 -3.20 -12.62 17.17
N GLY A 20 -4.14 -12.56 16.24
CA GLY A 20 -5.57 -12.47 16.53
C GLY A 20 -6.10 -11.06 16.82
N LYS A 21 -5.27 -10.01 16.78
CA LYS A 21 -5.74 -8.61 16.79
C LYS A 21 -6.30 -8.19 15.43
N GLY A 22 -7.18 -7.19 15.47
CA GLY A 22 -7.86 -6.65 14.29
C GLY A 22 -9.27 -7.20 14.14
N ASP A 23 -9.95 -6.78 13.08
CA ASP A 23 -11.30 -7.23 12.75
C ASP A 23 -11.32 -8.66 12.17
N ARG A 24 -12.47 -9.10 11.67
CA ARG A 24 -12.61 -10.41 11.05
C ARG A 24 -11.66 -10.61 9.87
N LEU A 25 -11.49 -9.59 9.02
CA LEU A 25 -10.63 -9.65 7.83
C LEU A 25 -9.16 -9.86 8.23
N ARG A 26 -8.65 -9.09 9.20
CA ARG A 26 -7.25 -9.23 9.66
C ARG A 26 -7.03 -10.58 10.32
N ARG A 27 -7.93 -11.01 11.21
CA ARG A 27 -7.80 -12.29 11.91
C ARG A 27 -7.82 -13.49 10.97
N SER A 28 -8.52 -13.42 9.83
CA SER A 28 -8.47 -14.47 8.81
C SER A 28 -7.27 -14.36 7.88
N ALA A 29 -6.84 -13.14 7.52
CA ALA A 29 -5.76 -12.92 6.57
C ALA A 29 -4.37 -13.19 7.17
N ASP A 30 -4.13 -12.85 8.43
CA ASP A 30 -2.83 -13.01 9.09
C ASP A 30 -2.27 -14.45 9.03
N PRO A 31 -3.01 -15.51 9.46
CA PRO A 31 -2.50 -16.87 9.34
C PRO A 31 -2.37 -17.33 7.88
N ALA A 32 -3.23 -16.86 6.97
CA ALA A 32 -3.17 -17.22 5.56
C ALA A 32 -1.91 -16.63 4.88
N LEU A 33 -1.58 -15.38 5.16
CA LEU A 33 -0.38 -14.71 4.66
C LEU A 33 0.90 -15.30 5.27
N ALA A 34 0.86 -15.74 6.53
CA ALA A 34 2.00 -16.41 7.16
C ALA A 34 2.31 -17.80 6.58
N ALA A 35 1.32 -18.45 5.96
CA ALA A 35 1.46 -19.81 5.42
C ALA A 35 2.01 -19.85 3.99
N VAL A 36 2.06 -18.72 3.28
CA VAL A 36 2.40 -18.67 1.85
C VAL A 36 3.70 -17.90 1.62
N PRO A 37 4.65 -18.44 0.85
CA PRO A 37 5.83 -17.68 0.45
C PRO A 37 5.43 -16.52 -0.46
N LEU A 38 5.94 -15.32 -0.17
CA LEU A 38 5.70 -14.17 -1.01
C LEU A 38 6.66 -14.15 -2.22
N PRO A 39 6.24 -13.57 -3.36
CA PRO A 39 7.11 -13.43 -4.53
C PRO A 39 8.34 -12.56 -4.22
N CYS A 40 9.29 -12.55 -5.16
CA CYS A 40 10.50 -11.72 -5.13
C CYS A 40 11.34 -11.77 -3.84
N GLY A 41 11.25 -12.86 -3.06
CA GLY A 41 11.99 -13.02 -1.80
C GLY A 41 11.47 -12.15 -0.65
N ALA A 42 10.26 -11.60 -0.79
CA ALA A 42 9.61 -10.84 0.26
C ALA A 42 9.29 -11.72 1.49
N ARG A 43 9.22 -11.10 2.67
CA ARG A 43 8.95 -11.78 3.93
C ARG A 43 7.75 -11.17 4.62
N TYR A 44 6.73 -11.98 4.88
CA TYR A 44 5.63 -11.56 5.74
C TYR A 44 6.11 -11.50 7.20
N ILE A 45 5.85 -10.37 7.88
CA ILE A 45 6.32 -10.12 9.25
C ILE A 45 5.18 -9.95 10.27
N GLY A 46 3.94 -10.27 9.87
CA GLY A 46 2.76 -10.18 10.73
C GLY A 46 2.07 -8.82 10.74
N LEU A 47 1.28 -8.60 11.79
CA LEU A 47 0.43 -7.43 11.97
C LEU A 47 1.21 -6.17 12.34
N VAL A 48 0.98 -5.04 11.67
CA VAL A 48 1.65 -3.73 11.86
C VAL A 48 0.68 -2.69 12.40
N GLU A 49 1.11 -1.85 13.34
CA GLU A 49 0.29 -0.76 13.87
C GLU A 49 0.40 0.53 13.05
N GLY A 50 -0.64 1.36 13.09
CA GLY A 50 -0.74 2.57 12.25
C GLY A 50 0.40 3.57 12.42
N TYR A 51 0.96 3.74 13.63
CA TYR A 51 2.08 4.66 13.83
C TYR A 51 3.39 4.16 13.20
N GLU A 52 3.55 2.85 13.05
CA GLU A 52 4.74 2.24 12.46
C GLU A 52 4.85 2.54 10.96
N VAL A 53 3.73 2.85 10.31
CA VAL A 53 3.66 3.29 8.90
C VAL A 53 4.47 4.56 8.69
N CYS A 54 4.34 5.54 9.60
CA CYS A 54 5.08 6.80 9.52
C CYS A 54 6.54 6.66 9.95
N LEU A 55 6.85 5.71 10.84
CA LEU A 55 8.22 5.47 11.32
C LEU A 55 9.06 4.65 10.34
N GLY A 56 8.44 3.80 9.52
CA GLY A 56 9.09 2.98 8.49
C GLY A 56 10.09 1.93 9.02
N ALA A 57 10.19 1.74 10.34
CA ALA A 57 11.19 0.87 10.94
C ALA A 57 10.84 -0.61 10.84
N ARG A 58 9.54 -0.96 10.87
CA ARG A 58 9.09 -2.35 10.98
C ARG A 58 8.85 -3.03 9.64
N ALA A 59 8.14 -2.38 8.73
CA ALA A 59 7.77 -2.93 7.43
C ALA A 59 8.25 -2.00 6.31
N ASP A 60 8.65 -2.60 5.20
CA ASP A 60 8.98 -1.87 3.97
C ASP A 60 7.72 -1.72 3.08
N VAL A 61 6.79 -2.66 3.20
CA VAL A 61 5.47 -2.64 2.56
C VAL A 61 4.41 -2.91 3.63
N VAL A 62 3.39 -2.05 3.70
CA VAL A 62 2.22 -2.25 4.58
C VAL A 62 0.98 -2.42 3.71
N VAL A 63 0.25 -3.51 3.94
CA VAL A 63 -0.98 -3.88 3.23
C VAL A 63 -2.18 -3.61 4.12
N THR A 64 -3.26 -3.09 3.54
CA THR A 64 -4.53 -2.84 4.23
C THR A 64 -5.67 -2.81 3.20
N ASP A 65 -6.92 -2.91 3.67
CA ASP A 65 -8.09 -2.68 2.81
C ASP A 65 -8.27 -1.19 2.48
N GLY A 66 -9.04 -0.91 1.43
CA GLY A 66 -9.23 0.46 0.93
C GLY A 66 -9.91 1.41 1.93
N PHE A 67 -10.80 0.91 2.79
CA PHE A 67 -11.48 1.75 3.78
C PHE A 67 -10.49 2.20 4.86
N THR A 68 -9.80 1.24 5.48
CA THR A 68 -8.83 1.52 6.55
C THR A 68 -7.64 2.31 6.00
N GLY A 69 -7.14 1.97 4.82
CA GLY A 69 -6.05 2.69 4.16
C GLY A 69 -6.41 4.15 3.87
N ASN A 70 -7.62 4.43 3.42
CA ASN A 70 -8.07 5.79 3.16
C ASN A 70 -8.22 6.60 4.46
N VAL A 71 -8.78 6.00 5.52
CA VAL A 71 -8.84 6.65 6.84
C VAL A 71 -7.44 6.97 7.37
N LEU A 72 -6.52 6.01 7.31
CA LEU A 72 -5.13 6.20 7.72
C LEU A 72 -4.45 7.32 6.91
N LEU A 73 -4.58 7.28 5.58
CA LEU A 73 -4.00 8.29 4.69
C LEU A 73 -4.50 9.70 5.05
N LYS A 74 -5.82 9.86 5.26
CA LYS A 74 -6.42 11.16 5.62
C LYS A 74 -5.98 11.62 7.01
N ALA A 75 -5.83 10.71 7.96
CA ALA A 75 -5.31 11.03 9.29
C ALA A 75 -3.86 11.54 9.21
N ILE A 76 -3.01 10.90 8.42
CA ILE A 76 -1.62 11.33 8.19
C ILE A 76 -1.56 12.70 7.51
N GLU A 77 -2.35 12.92 6.45
CA GLU A 77 -2.46 14.22 5.77
C GLU A 77 -2.90 15.33 6.75
N GLY A 78 -3.91 15.07 7.58
CA GLY A 78 -4.38 16.00 8.60
C GLY A 78 -3.33 16.29 9.67
N ALA A 79 -2.63 15.26 10.16
CA ALA A 79 -1.55 15.43 11.13
C ALA A 79 -0.42 16.31 10.57
N TYR A 80 -0.02 16.10 9.31
CA TYR A 80 0.96 16.97 8.66
C TYR A 80 0.47 18.41 8.50
N ALA A 81 -0.79 18.62 8.12
CA ALA A 81 -1.35 19.96 8.02
C ALA A 81 -1.28 20.72 9.36
N MET A 82 -1.59 20.04 10.47
CA MET A 82 -1.49 20.61 11.82
C MET A 82 -0.04 20.84 12.27
N ALA A 83 0.91 20.06 11.78
CA ALA A 83 2.33 20.17 12.09
C ALA A 83 3.10 21.19 11.21
N GLY A 84 2.41 21.92 10.32
CA GLY A 84 3.03 22.93 9.43
C GLY A 84 3.41 22.43 8.04
N GLY A 85 2.91 21.26 7.63
CA GLY A 85 3.14 20.64 6.33
C GLY A 85 3.99 19.36 6.41
N PRO A 86 4.02 18.55 5.33
CA PRO A 86 4.91 17.40 5.27
C PRO A 86 6.38 17.85 5.29
N PRO A 87 7.31 16.99 5.75
CA PRO A 87 8.73 17.29 5.68
C PRO A 87 9.14 17.65 4.25
N THR A 88 9.88 18.75 4.10
CA THR A 88 10.35 19.27 2.81
C THR A 88 11.57 18.49 2.28
N SER A 89 12.11 17.57 3.08
CA SER A 89 13.28 16.78 2.76
C SER A 89 12.91 15.37 2.27
N GLY A 90 13.50 14.98 1.14
CA GLY A 90 13.33 13.67 0.52
C GLY A 90 12.52 13.77 -0.77
N GLY A 91 13.22 13.77 -1.90
CA GLY A 91 12.66 13.86 -3.25
C GLY A 91 11.83 12.65 -3.70
N ALA A 92 10.97 12.12 -2.83
CA ALA A 92 9.90 11.22 -3.22
C ALA A 92 8.81 12.04 -3.93
N PRO A 93 8.42 11.68 -5.16
CA PRO A 93 7.33 12.36 -5.85
C PRO A 93 6.06 12.37 -4.99
N ARG A 94 5.36 13.51 -4.91
CA ARG A 94 4.04 13.62 -4.27
C ARG A 94 2.95 13.01 -5.15
N ALA A 95 3.09 11.73 -5.45
CA ALA A 95 2.20 11.00 -6.33
C ALA A 95 2.04 9.55 -5.89
N ALA A 96 0.86 9.00 -6.15
CA ALA A 96 0.54 7.59 -5.93
C ALA A 96 0.50 6.86 -7.28
N ALA A 97 1.06 5.65 -7.33
CA ALA A 97 0.88 4.75 -8.47
C ALA A 97 -0.41 3.93 -8.28
N LEU A 98 -1.23 3.84 -9.31
CA LEU A 98 -2.39 2.94 -9.32
C LEU A 98 -1.97 1.62 -9.97
N LEU A 99 -1.97 0.55 -9.18
CA LEU A 99 -1.64 -0.82 -9.62
C LEU A 99 -2.94 -1.58 -9.96
N GLY A 100 -2.84 -2.60 -10.82
CA GLY A 100 -3.99 -3.42 -11.24
C GLY A 100 -4.83 -2.82 -12.39
N VAL A 101 -4.38 -1.73 -13.01
CA VAL A 101 -4.96 -1.18 -14.24
C VAL A 101 -4.09 -1.55 -15.44
N ALA A 102 -4.67 -1.57 -16.65
CA ALA A 102 -3.99 -2.02 -17.88
C ALA A 102 -2.82 -1.13 -18.35
N GLY A 103 -2.49 -0.06 -17.62
CA GLY A 103 -1.42 0.87 -17.97
C GLY A 103 -0.67 1.41 -16.76
N THR A 104 0.26 2.33 -16.99
CA THR A 104 0.92 3.05 -15.91
C THR A 104 0.14 4.32 -15.59
N VAL A 105 -0.52 4.35 -14.43
CA VAL A 105 -1.28 5.52 -13.96
C VAL A 105 -0.66 6.05 -12.67
N VAL A 106 -0.36 7.35 -12.66
CA VAL A 106 0.19 8.08 -11.52
C VAL A 106 -0.73 9.24 -11.19
N VAL A 107 -1.15 9.34 -9.93
CA VAL A 107 -2.04 10.39 -9.42
C VAL A 107 -1.23 11.32 -8.55
N CYS A 108 -1.03 12.56 -9.01
CA CYS A 108 -0.40 13.61 -8.21
C CYS A 108 -1.36 14.12 -7.13
N HIS A 109 -0.81 14.67 -6.04
CA HIS A 109 -1.61 15.24 -4.96
C HIS A 109 -2.52 16.39 -5.44
N GLY A 110 -3.69 16.58 -4.82
CA GLY A 110 -4.69 17.58 -5.26
C GLY A 110 -4.23 19.04 -5.17
N ALA A 111 -3.26 19.33 -4.29
CA ALA A 111 -2.59 20.64 -4.20
C ALA A 111 -1.23 20.66 -4.93
N ALA A 112 -1.07 19.86 -6.00
CA ALA A 112 0.16 19.75 -6.75
C ALA A 112 0.58 21.07 -7.43
N ARG A 113 1.89 21.32 -7.43
CA ARG A 113 2.57 22.38 -8.18
C ARG A 113 3.15 21.82 -9.48
N PRO A 114 3.63 22.67 -10.41
CA PRO A 114 4.26 22.20 -11.65
C PRO A 114 5.39 21.18 -11.41
N ASP A 115 6.21 21.37 -10.38
CA ASP A 115 7.30 20.43 -10.04
C ASP A 115 6.78 19.07 -9.54
N ASP A 116 5.62 19.04 -8.87
CA ASP A 116 4.97 17.79 -8.45
C ASP A 116 4.49 17.01 -9.68
N VAL A 117 3.91 17.70 -10.66
CA VAL A 117 3.46 17.11 -11.92
C VAL A 117 4.64 16.59 -12.73
N ALA A 118 5.72 17.36 -12.85
CA ALA A 118 6.94 16.94 -13.53
C ALA A 118 7.56 15.70 -12.86
N SER A 119 7.59 15.68 -11.53
CA SER A 119 8.05 14.52 -10.75
C SER A 119 7.13 13.31 -10.94
N GLY A 120 5.81 13.53 -11.03
CA GLY A 120 4.83 12.49 -11.35
C GLY A 120 5.04 11.87 -12.74
N ILE A 121 5.30 12.70 -13.76
CA ILE A 121 5.65 12.24 -15.11
C ILE A 121 6.95 11.43 -15.09
N ALA A 122 7.97 11.91 -14.37
CA ALA A 122 9.23 11.20 -14.24
C ALA A 122 9.05 9.83 -13.56
N LEU A 123 8.21 9.75 -12.52
CA LEU A 123 7.82 8.50 -11.88
C LEU A 123 7.09 7.56 -12.85
N ALA A 124 6.09 8.06 -13.57
CA ALA A 124 5.35 7.26 -14.54
C ALA A 124 6.27 6.68 -15.63
N ALA A 125 7.15 7.52 -16.19
CA ALA A 125 8.13 7.08 -17.19
C ALA A 125 9.13 6.06 -16.62
N HIS A 126 9.49 6.18 -15.33
CA HIS A 126 10.33 5.20 -14.65
C HIS A 126 9.63 3.84 -14.49
N LEU A 127 8.38 3.83 -14.02
CA LEU A 127 7.58 2.61 -13.83
C LEU A 127 7.35 1.89 -15.17
N TRP A 128 7.00 2.65 -16.22
CA TRP A 128 6.83 2.11 -17.57
C TRP A 128 8.10 1.46 -18.10
N ARG A 129 9.24 2.15 -18.05
CA ARG A 129 10.53 1.61 -18.53
C ARG A 129 11.00 0.36 -17.79
N ARG A 130 10.52 0.14 -16.56
CA ARG A 130 10.82 -1.06 -15.79
C ARG A 130 9.81 -2.19 -15.97
N GLY A 131 8.79 -2.02 -16.82
CA GLY A 131 7.75 -3.02 -17.03
C GLY A 131 6.96 -3.31 -15.75
N ALA A 132 6.77 -2.30 -14.89
CA ALA A 132 6.15 -2.49 -13.59
C ALA A 132 4.72 -3.06 -13.70
N THR A 133 3.92 -2.56 -14.64
CA THR A 133 2.55 -3.05 -14.88
C THR A 133 2.55 -4.51 -15.36
N ASP A 134 3.42 -4.86 -16.32
CA ASP A 134 3.54 -6.23 -16.84
C ASP A 134 3.97 -7.20 -15.74
N THR A 135 4.94 -6.79 -14.92
CA THR A 135 5.43 -7.57 -13.78
C THR A 135 4.31 -7.83 -12.77
N VAL A 136 3.51 -6.81 -12.45
CA VAL A 136 2.36 -6.95 -11.55
C VAL A 136 1.30 -7.85 -12.17
N SER A 137 1.00 -7.71 -13.47
CA SER A 137 0.03 -8.57 -14.14
C SER A 137 0.43 -10.04 -14.06
N THR A 138 1.67 -10.37 -14.43
CA THR A 138 2.18 -11.75 -14.35
C THR A 138 2.12 -12.30 -12.92
N LEU A 139 2.49 -11.49 -11.93
CA LEU A 139 2.42 -11.91 -10.53
C LEU A 139 0.99 -12.15 -10.05
N LEU A 140 0.02 -11.35 -10.52
CA LEU A 140 -1.38 -11.50 -10.13
C LEU A 140 -2.06 -12.69 -10.79
N ASP A 141 -1.70 -13.01 -12.05
CA ASP A 141 -2.20 -14.20 -12.75
C ASP A 141 -1.79 -15.51 -12.03
N ASP A 142 -0.65 -15.49 -11.33
CA ASP A 142 -0.14 -16.63 -10.55
C ASP A 142 -0.77 -16.74 -9.15
N VAL A 143 -1.51 -15.71 -8.67
CA VAL A 143 -2.19 -15.76 -7.37
C VAL A 143 -3.56 -16.42 -7.53
N PRO A 144 -3.87 -17.51 -6.79
CA PRO A 144 -5.18 -18.13 -6.84
C PRO A 144 -6.28 -17.11 -6.51
N HIS A 145 -7.15 -16.83 -7.47
CA HIS A 145 -8.33 -16.01 -7.21
C HIS A 145 -9.39 -16.84 -6.50
N ASP A 146 -9.64 -16.52 -5.23
CA ASP A 146 -10.82 -17.06 -4.54
C ASP A 146 -12.07 -16.57 -5.27
N SER A 147 -12.80 -17.50 -5.88
CA SER A 147 -14.09 -17.25 -6.54
C SER A 147 -15.18 -17.11 -5.47
N ALA A 148 -15.02 -16.16 -4.54
CA ALA A 148 -16.08 -15.82 -3.61
C ALA A 148 -17.10 -14.90 -4.29
N PRO A 149 -18.42 -15.12 -4.12
CA PRO A 149 -19.43 -14.38 -4.85
C PRO A 149 -19.42 -12.90 -4.48
N ASP A 150 -19.73 -12.07 -5.48
CA ASP A 150 -19.89 -10.62 -5.43
C ASP A 150 -20.64 -10.19 -4.16
N ARG A 151 -19.90 -9.74 -3.13
CA ARG A 151 -20.47 -9.18 -1.91
C ARG A 151 -20.77 -7.72 -2.15
N ASN A 152 -21.84 -7.47 -2.88
CA ASN A 152 -22.52 -6.20 -2.83
C ASN A 152 -23.32 -6.14 -1.51
N ASP A 153 -22.61 -6.10 -0.38
CA ASP A 153 -23.21 -5.99 0.96
C ASP A 153 -23.60 -4.53 1.21
N THR A 154 -24.59 -4.06 0.45
CA THR A 154 -25.42 -2.90 0.82
C THR A 154 -26.69 -3.42 1.49
N GLU A 155 -26.54 -4.25 2.52
CA GLU A 155 -27.65 -4.58 3.41
C GLU A 155 -27.60 -3.63 4.60
N VAL A 156 -28.21 -2.47 4.43
CA VAL A 156 -28.69 -1.67 5.56
C VAL A 156 -29.84 -2.48 6.15
N ALA A 157 -29.57 -3.22 7.22
CA ALA A 157 -30.61 -3.89 7.98
C ALA A 157 -31.58 -2.85 8.60
N PRO A 158 -32.89 -3.13 8.63
CA PRO A 158 -33.94 -2.20 9.05
C PRO A 158 -33.96 -1.88 10.55
#